data_AF-A0A923X9A9-F1
#
_entry.id   AF-A0A923X9A9-F1
#
_cell.length_a   1.000
_cell.length_b   1.000
_cell.length_c   1.000
_cell.angle_alpha   90.00
_cell.angle_beta   90.00
_cell.angle_gamma   90.00
#
_symmetry.space_group_name_H-M   'P 1'
#
loop_
_entity.id
_entity.type
_entity.pdbx_description
1 polymer ?
#
loop_
_entity_poly.entity_id
_entity_poly.type
_entity_poly.pdbx_seq_one_letter_code
_entity_poly.pdbx_strand_id
1 'polypeptide(L)'
;MNFLEECLTLGDWLSQENRRALYKYFLRSNNGNYKSQANLLVTNGLLNKTIANGQIYYLVKDGLVNYSTRRLDSDEFTPVIREIKLTGIKFYDIIRLKKFFAQSDVDVIRNFPLPGLNPQSDSGFGINVYPYYDLNYYSDGKGKLLGLVNRIKTNDRELLNKLKGR
;
A
#
# COMPACT_ATOMS: atom_id res chain seq x y z
N MET A 1 -22.88 -5.58 -2.43
CA MET A 1 -21.51 -5.06 -2.29
C MET A 1 -20.65 -6.17 -1.74
N ASN A 2 -19.53 -6.51 -2.39
CA ASN A 2 -18.59 -7.50 -1.88
C ASN A 2 -17.66 -6.86 -0.83
N PHE A 3 -16.96 -7.69 -0.04
CA PHE A 3 -16.13 -7.20 1.07
C PHE A 3 -14.97 -6.28 0.61
N LEU A 4 -14.47 -6.46 -0.61
CA LEU A 4 -13.45 -5.55 -1.16
C LEU A 4 -14.04 -4.17 -1.43
N GLU A 5 -15.20 -4.09 -2.08
CA GLU A 5 -15.92 -2.83 -2.33
C GLU A 5 -16.21 -2.10 -1.02
N GLU A 6 -16.65 -2.83 0.02
CA GLU A 6 -16.83 -2.27 1.36
C GLU A 6 -15.53 -1.66 1.89
N CYS A 7 -14.43 -2.43 1.85
CA CYS A 7 -13.12 -1.95 2.30
C CYS A 7 -12.66 -0.67 1.61
N LEU A 8 -13.00 -0.47 0.33
CA LEU A 8 -12.65 0.75 -0.42
C LEU A 8 -13.41 1.99 0.06
N THR A 9 -14.50 1.84 0.81
CA THR A 9 -15.32 2.95 1.32
C THR A 9 -15.05 3.29 2.78
N LEU A 10 -14.37 2.40 3.52
CA LEU A 10 -14.21 2.54 4.97
C LEU A 10 -13.24 3.65 5.36
N GLY A 11 -12.20 3.92 4.57
CA GLY A 11 -11.19 4.94 4.89
C GLY A 11 -10.58 4.76 6.28
N ASP A 12 -10.78 5.74 7.17
CA ASP A 12 -10.30 5.71 8.56
C ASP A 12 -10.86 4.55 9.38
N TRP A 13 -12.04 4.06 9.01
CA TRP A 13 -12.73 2.96 9.67
C TRP A 13 -12.16 1.59 9.30
N LEU A 14 -11.17 1.55 8.41
CA LEU A 14 -10.51 0.33 7.99
C LEU A 14 -9.56 -0.17 9.10
N SER A 15 -9.98 -1.24 9.78
CA SER A 15 -9.21 -1.87 10.84
C SER A 15 -7.79 -2.24 10.38
N GLN A 16 -6.85 -2.29 11.34
CA GLN A 16 -5.46 -2.67 11.04
C GLN A 16 -5.35 -4.04 10.36
N GLU A 17 -6.20 -4.99 10.76
CA GLU A 17 -6.25 -6.33 10.17
C GLU A 17 -6.80 -6.30 8.75
N ASN A 18 -7.86 -5.53 8.50
CA ASN A 18 -8.41 -5.35 7.15
C ASN A 18 -7.38 -4.71 6.22
N ARG A 19 -6.68 -3.66 6.68
CA ARG A 19 -5.58 -3.04 5.92
C ARG A 19 -4.45 -4.02 5.61
N ARG A 20 -4.05 -4.84 6.58
CA ARG A 20 -3.04 -5.90 6.38
C ARG A 20 -3.50 -6.96 5.39
N ALA A 21 -4.76 -7.38 5.48
CA ALA A 21 -5.37 -8.35 4.57
C ALA A 21 -5.49 -7.79 3.15
N LEU A 22 -5.89 -6.52 2.97
CA LEU A 22 -5.90 -5.82 1.69
C LEU A 22 -4.51 -5.76 1.07
N TYR A 23 -3.48 -5.40 1.85
CA TYR A 23 -2.10 -5.42 1.37
C TYR A 23 -1.72 -6.80 0.82
N LYS A 24 -2.00 -7.88 1.58
CA LYS A 24 -1.72 -9.26 1.14
C LYS A 24 -2.54 -9.64 -0.10
N TYR A 25 -3.79 -9.22 -0.16
CA TYR A 25 -4.69 -9.46 -1.29
C TYR A 25 -4.15 -8.77 -2.55
N PHE A 26 -3.92 -7.45 -2.52
CA PHE A 26 -3.41 -6.68 -3.64
C PHE A 26 -2.06 -7.17 -4.14
N LEU A 27 -1.13 -7.48 -3.23
CA LEU A 27 0.17 -8.03 -3.62
C LEU A 27 0.03 -9.33 -4.44
N ARG A 28 -1.01 -10.12 -4.17
CA ARG A 28 -1.29 -11.36 -4.89
C ARG A 28 -2.11 -11.11 -6.17
N SER A 29 -3.22 -10.40 -6.08
CA SER A 29 -4.14 -10.19 -7.21
C SER A 29 -3.55 -9.30 -8.29
N ASN A 30 -2.80 -8.27 -7.91
CA ASN A 30 -2.18 -7.31 -8.83
C ASN A 30 -0.72 -7.66 -9.18
N ASN A 31 -0.27 -8.90 -8.92
CA ASN A 31 1.13 -9.30 -9.05
C ASN A 31 1.73 -8.97 -10.44
N GLY A 32 1.00 -9.31 -11.51
CA GLY A 32 1.40 -9.04 -12.89
C GLY A 32 1.40 -7.54 -13.21
N ASN A 33 0.33 -6.84 -12.82
CA ASN A 33 0.21 -5.39 -13.01
C ASN A 33 1.36 -4.65 -12.30
N TYR A 34 1.61 -4.93 -11.02
CA TYR A 34 2.72 -4.34 -10.27
C TYR A 34 4.09 -4.67 -10.87
N LYS A 35 4.26 -5.85 -11.48
CA LYS A 35 5.49 -6.17 -12.21
C LYS A 35 5.65 -5.25 -13.42
N SER A 36 4.60 -5.06 -14.22
CA SER A 36 4.63 -4.15 -15.37
C SER A 36 4.89 -2.70 -14.95
N GLN A 37 4.18 -2.23 -13.92
CA GLN A 37 4.39 -0.92 -13.31
C GLN A 37 5.82 -0.73 -12.79
N ALA A 38 6.40 -1.74 -12.15
CA ALA A 38 7.76 -1.65 -11.63
C ALA A 38 8.79 -1.55 -12.75
N ASN A 39 8.59 -2.28 -13.86
CA ASN A 39 9.45 -2.12 -15.04
C ASN A 39 9.30 -0.71 -15.64
N LEU A 40 8.07 -0.20 -15.79
CA LEU A 40 7.83 1.16 -16.29
C LEU A 40 8.51 2.22 -15.42
N LEU A 41 8.38 2.12 -14.09
CA LEU A 41 8.99 3.07 -13.17
C LEU A 41 10.52 3.05 -13.25
N VAL A 42 11.13 1.86 -13.34
CA VAL A 42 12.58 1.73 -13.47
C VAL A 42 13.07 2.27 -14.82
N THR A 43 12.31 2.10 -15.90
CA THR A 43 12.69 2.57 -17.24
C THR A 43 12.46 4.06 -17.43
N ASN A 44 11.31 4.58 -16.99
CA ASN A 44 10.89 5.95 -17.27
C ASN A 44 11.25 6.92 -16.14
N GLY A 45 11.62 6.42 -14.96
CA GLY A 45 11.89 7.22 -13.78
C GLY A 45 10.64 7.76 -13.08
N LEU A 46 9.45 7.61 -13.66
CA LEU A 46 8.18 8.04 -13.08
C LEU A 46 7.05 7.07 -13.40
N LEU A 47 6.01 7.07 -12.56
CA LEU A 47 4.79 6.29 -12.76
C LEU A 47 3.62 6.97 -12.03
N ASN A 48 2.49 7.08 -12.72
CA ASN A 48 1.24 7.54 -12.12
C ASN A 48 0.22 6.41 -12.12
N LYS A 49 -0.57 6.32 -11.05
CA LYS A 49 -1.75 5.45 -11.02
C LYS A 49 -2.84 6.03 -10.12
N THR A 50 -4.03 5.48 -10.26
CA THR A 50 -5.18 5.84 -9.42
C THR A 50 -5.65 4.62 -8.64
N ILE A 51 -6.10 4.84 -7.41
CA ILE A 51 -6.76 3.84 -6.57
C ILE A 51 -7.74 4.54 -5.63
N ALA A 52 -8.98 4.03 -5.54
CA ALA A 52 -10.09 4.74 -4.90
C ALA A 52 -10.18 6.19 -5.40
N ASN A 53 -10.27 7.18 -4.49
CA ASN A 53 -10.31 8.60 -4.84
C ASN A 53 -8.93 9.27 -4.82
N GLY A 54 -7.85 8.49 -4.84
CA GLY A 54 -6.48 9.00 -4.81
C GLY A 54 -5.70 8.76 -6.09
N GLN A 55 -4.88 9.75 -6.47
CA GLN A 55 -3.84 9.59 -7.48
C GLN A 55 -2.47 9.47 -6.80
N ILE A 56 -1.74 8.41 -7.10
CA ILE A 56 -0.38 8.17 -6.63
C ILE A 56 0.62 8.57 -7.71
N TYR A 57 1.60 9.40 -7.33
CA TYR A 57 2.74 9.78 -8.15
C TYR A 57 4.01 9.13 -7.58
N TYR A 58 4.67 8.31 -8.38
CA TYR A 58 5.97 7.71 -8.05
C TYR A 58 7.09 8.37 -8.83
N LEU A 59 8.22 8.59 -8.17
CA LEU A 59 9.42 9.16 -8.77
C LEU A 59 10.66 8.36 -8.36
N VAL A 60 11.53 8.11 -9.33
CA VAL A 60 12.89 7.63 -9.12
C VAL A 60 13.85 8.81 -9.23
N LYS A 61 14.61 9.07 -8.17
CA LYS A 61 15.67 10.09 -8.14
C LYS A 61 16.86 9.54 -7.35
N ASP A 62 18.05 9.57 -7.94
CA ASP A 62 19.30 9.11 -7.30
C ASP A 62 19.22 7.69 -6.72
N GLY A 63 18.49 6.79 -7.41
CA GLY A 63 18.25 5.41 -6.96
C GLY A 63 17.27 5.27 -5.79
N LEU A 64 16.66 6.36 -5.33
CA LEU A 64 15.55 6.35 -4.39
C LEU A 64 14.23 6.40 -5.16
N VAL A 65 13.29 5.55 -4.76
CA VAL A 65 11.91 5.61 -5.21
C VAL A 65 11.06 6.14 -4.08
N ASN A 66 10.37 7.24 -4.33
CA ASN A 66 9.41 7.79 -3.39
C ASN A 66 8.01 7.85 -4.01
N TYR A 67 7.01 8.11 -3.17
CA TYR A 67 5.69 8.46 -3.66
C TYR A 67 5.07 9.61 -2.87
N SER A 68 4.30 10.42 -3.58
CA SER A 68 3.32 11.36 -3.06
C SER A 68 1.94 11.00 -3.61
N THR A 69 0.88 11.58 -3.03
CA THR A 69 -0.49 11.33 -3.45
C THR A 69 -1.33 12.59 -3.36
N ARG A 70 -2.46 12.62 -4.06
CA ARG A 70 -3.47 13.66 -3.93
C ARG A 70 -4.87 13.05 -4.06
N ARG A 71 -5.88 13.75 -3.55
CA ARG A 71 -7.28 13.46 -3.86
C ARG A 71 -7.54 13.83 -5.33
N LEU A 72 -8.38 13.08 -6.05
CA LEU A 72 -8.59 13.28 -7.49
C LEU A 72 -9.16 14.67 -7.86
N ASP A 73 -9.89 15.28 -6.94
CA ASP A 73 -10.52 16.61 -7.01
C ASP A 73 -9.70 17.71 -6.31
N SER A 74 -8.48 17.41 -5.87
CA SER A 74 -7.54 18.39 -5.30
C SER A 74 -6.33 18.50 -6.21
N ASP A 75 -5.83 19.71 -6.46
CA ASP A 75 -4.59 19.91 -7.22
C ASP A 75 -3.32 19.72 -6.38
N GLU A 76 -3.44 19.66 -5.05
CA GLU A 76 -2.31 19.61 -4.14
C GLU A 76 -1.90 18.17 -3.81
N PHE A 77 -0.62 17.85 -4.06
CA PHE A 77 0.00 16.62 -3.60
C PHE A 77 0.48 16.74 -2.16
N THR A 78 0.39 15.64 -1.42
CA THR A 78 1.08 15.49 -0.15
C THR A 78 2.60 15.66 -0.33
N PRO A 79 3.33 16.00 0.75
CA PRO A 79 4.75 15.68 0.84
C PRO A 79 5.01 14.19 0.56
N VAL A 80 6.28 13.84 0.35
CA VAL A 80 6.69 12.43 0.20
C VAL A 80 6.24 11.61 1.41
N ILE A 81 5.49 10.53 1.17
CA ILE A 81 4.91 9.70 2.23
C ILE A 81 5.85 8.58 2.62
N ARG A 82 6.41 7.87 1.63
CA ARG A 82 7.42 6.82 1.84
C ARG A 82 8.45 6.86 0.74
N GLU A 83 9.61 6.31 1.07
CA GLU A 83 10.69 6.06 0.13
C GLU A 83 11.32 4.68 0.33
N ILE A 84 11.89 4.14 -0.74
CA ILE A 84 12.74 2.96 -0.72
C ILE A 84 13.94 3.18 -1.64
N LYS A 85 15.11 2.67 -1.23
CA LYS A 85 16.31 2.66 -2.06
C LYS A 85 16.38 1.41 -2.94
N LEU A 86 16.56 1.59 -4.24
CA LEU A 86 16.83 0.49 -5.18
C LEU A 86 18.24 -0.07 -4.92
N THR A 87 18.41 -1.37 -5.11
CA THR A 87 19.70 -2.04 -4.97
C THR A 87 20.52 -2.03 -6.27
N GLY A 88 19.88 -1.71 -7.40
CA GLY A 88 20.46 -1.83 -8.74
C GLY A 88 20.35 -3.25 -9.32
N ILE A 89 19.85 -4.21 -8.54
CA ILE A 89 19.64 -5.59 -8.99
C ILE A 89 18.18 -5.75 -9.38
N LYS A 90 17.91 -5.73 -10.70
CA LYS A 90 16.56 -5.69 -11.29
C LYS A 90 15.58 -6.66 -10.62
N PHE A 91 15.95 -7.93 -10.46
CA PHE A 91 15.05 -8.91 -9.85
C PHE A 91 14.61 -8.54 -8.43
N TYR A 92 15.55 -8.11 -7.57
CA TYR A 92 15.24 -7.69 -6.20
C TYR A 92 14.45 -6.39 -6.18
N ASP A 93 14.80 -5.44 -7.03
CA ASP A 93 14.12 -4.14 -7.11
C ASP A 93 12.66 -4.30 -7.54
N ILE A 94 12.38 -5.14 -8.53
CA ILE A 94 11.00 -5.44 -8.94
C ILE A 94 10.21 -6.06 -7.78
N ILE A 95 10.79 -6.99 -7.01
CA ILE A 95 10.11 -7.58 -5.84
C ILE A 95 9.81 -6.52 -4.77
N ARG A 96 10.75 -5.61 -4.51
CA ARG A 96 10.58 -4.54 -3.52
C ARG A 96 9.54 -3.53 -3.97
N LEU A 97 9.57 -3.12 -5.24
CA LEU A 97 8.60 -2.20 -5.83
C LEU A 97 7.17 -2.75 -5.78
N LYS A 98 6.96 -4.05 -6.04
CA LYS A 98 5.63 -4.66 -5.91
C LYS A 98 5.05 -4.54 -4.49
N LYS A 99 5.90 -4.71 -3.47
CA LYS A 99 5.49 -4.54 -2.07
C LYS A 99 5.24 -3.07 -1.74
N PHE A 100 6.07 -2.18 -2.28
CA PHE A 100 5.92 -0.74 -2.16
C PHE A 100 4.58 -0.25 -2.74
N PHE A 101 4.21 -0.70 -3.94
CA PHE A 101 2.94 -0.37 -4.58
C PHE A 101 1.72 -0.92 -3.84
N ALA A 102 1.81 -2.16 -3.34
CA ALA A 102 0.73 -2.71 -2.53
C ALA A 102 0.55 -1.95 -1.20
N GLN A 103 1.64 -1.44 -0.62
CA GLN A 103 1.58 -0.63 0.59
C GLN A 103 0.95 0.74 0.32
N SER A 104 1.39 1.44 -0.72
CA SER A 104 0.86 2.76 -1.09
C SER A 104 -0.61 2.68 -1.50
N ASP A 105 -1.04 1.61 -2.16
CA ASP A 105 -2.46 1.40 -2.46
C ASP A 105 -3.32 1.37 -1.18
N VAL A 106 -2.86 0.65 -0.15
CA VAL A 106 -3.58 0.59 1.14
C VAL A 106 -3.49 1.91 1.90
N ASP A 107 -2.33 2.57 1.88
CA ASP A 107 -2.17 3.90 2.48
C ASP A 107 -3.14 4.89 1.83
N VAL A 108 -3.29 4.87 0.49
CA VAL A 108 -4.22 5.76 -0.23
C VAL A 108 -5.67 5.39 -0.01
N ILE A 109 -6.05 4.11 -0.02
CA ILE A 109 -7.45 3.70 0.25
C ILE A 109 -7.92 4.17 1.63
N ARG A 110 -7.03 4.12 2.63
CA ARG A 110 -7.35 4.60 3.98
C ARG A 110 -7.65 6.10 4.00
N ASN A 111 -6.88 6.89 3.26
CA ASN A 111 -6.94 8.35 3.34
C ASN A 111 -7.88 8.99 2.32
N PHE A 112 -8.03 8.39 1.14
CA PHE A 112 -8.90 8.84 0.05
C PHE A 112 -9.84 7.70 -0.37
N PRO A 113 -10.73 7.24 0.52
CA PRO A 113 -11.68 6.18 0.22
C PRO A 113 -12.70 6.62 -0.84
N LEU A 114 -13.37 5.65 -1.44
CA LEU A 114 -14.58 5.86 -2.21
C LEU A 114 -15.71 6.39 -1.29
N PRO A 115 -16.73 7.09 -1.83
CA PRO A 115 -17.87 7.54 -1.05
C PRO A 115 -18.54 6.37 -0.32
N GLY A 116 -18.83 6.55 0.96
CA GLY A 116 -19.42 5.53 1.83
C GLY A 116 -20.33 6.15 2.89
N LEU A 117 -20.91 5.30 3.73
CA LEU A 117 -21.83 5.72 4.79
C LEU A 117 -21.10 6.38 5.98
N ASN A 118 -19.82 6.08 6.17
CA ASN A 118 -19.06 6.55 7.31
C ASN A 118 -18.47 7.95 7.06
N PRO A 119 -18.59 8.89 8.01
CA PRO A 119 -17.91 10.17 7.92
C PRO A 119 -16.40 9.95 7.91
N GLN A 120 -15.70 10.69 7.05
CA GLN A 120 -14.24 10.64 6.92
C GLN A 120 -13.63 11.86 7.61
N SER A 121 -12.41 11.71 8.14
CA SER A 121 -11.65 12.87 8.61
C SER A 121 -11.20 13.71 7.42
N ASP A 122 -11.43 15.01 7.47
CA ASP A 122 -10.88 15.96 6.49
C ASP A 122 -9.41 16.34 6.80
N SER A 123 -8.83 15.85 7.90
CA SER A 123 -7.51 16.26 8.38
C SER A 123 -6.50 15.12 8.42
N GLY A 124 -5.32 15.38 7.83
CA GLY A 124 -4.12 14.57 7.92
C GLY A 124 -4.03 13.40 6.92
N PHE A 125 -2.82 12.84 6.79
CA PHE A 125 -2.58 11.61 6.02
C PHE A 125 -2.04 10.52 6.97
N GLY A 126 -2.90 9.59 7.37
CA GLY A 126 -2.61 8.54 8.32
C GLY A 126 -1.89 7.35 7.69
N ILE A 127 -0.68 7.04 8.16
CA ILE A 127 0.06 5.82 7.78
C ILE A 127 0.54 5.04 9.00
N ASN A 128 0.85 3.75 8.80
CA ASN A 128 1.63 3.01 9.79
C ASN A 128 3.10 3.44 9.71
N VAL A 129 3.77 3.56 10.86
CA VAL A 129 5.21 3.82 10.93
C VAL A 129 5.98 2.77 10.12
N TYR A 130 5.76 1.49 10.44
CA TYR A 130 6.34 0.38 9.67
C TYR A 130 5.35 -0.12 8.61
N PRO A 131 5.77 -0.24 7.34
CA PRO A 131 4.93 -0.84 6.30
C PRO A 131 4.79 -2.35 6.50
N TYR A 132 3.74 -2.96 5.95
CA TYR A 132 3.40 -4.37 6.13
C TYR A 132 4.46 -5.35 5.58
N TYR A 133 5.34 -4.89 4.69
CA TYR A 133 6.47 -5.69 4.22
C TYR A 133 7.69 -5.65 5.13
N ASP A 134 7.77 -4.71 6.07
CA ASP A 134 8.84 -4.64 7.06
C ASP A 134 8.49 -5.56 8.23
N LEU A 135 9.46 -6.37 8.67
CA LEU A 135 9.28 -7.24 9.83
C LEU A 135 9.10 -6.44 11.13
N ASN A 136 9.60 -5.20 11.19
CA ASN A 136 9.37 -4.33 12.34
C ASN A 136 7.89 -4.00 12.57
N TYR A 137 7.04 -4.09 11.54
CA TYR A 137 5.58 -3.97 11.72
C TYR A 137 5.03 -5.07 12.64
N TYR A 138 5.59 -6.28 12.57
CA TYR A 138 5.10 -7.44 13.33
C TYR A 138 5.71 -7.54 14.74
N SER A 139 6.64 -6.66 15.08
CA SER A 139 7.29 -6.62 16.40
C SER A 139 7.20 -5.26 17.06
N ASP A 140 6.46 -4.32 16.49
CA ASP A 140 6.39 -2.93 16.95
C ASP A 140 7.80 -2.33 17.16
N GLY A 141 8.69 -2.57 16.20
CA GLY A 141 10.07 -2.08 16.24
C GLY A 141 11.03 -2.87 17.14
N LYS A 142 10.58 -3.90 17.86
CA LYS A 142 11.41 -4.74 18.75
C LYS A 142 12.35 -5.71 18.00
N GLY A 143 12.59 -5.48 16.71
CA GLY A 143 13.55 -6.21 15.88
C GLY A 143 12.92 -7.26 14.95
N LYS A 144 13.70 -7.63 13.93
CA LYS A 144 13.24 -8.43 12.79
C LYS A 144 13.04 -9.92 13.12
N LEU A 145 13.80 -10.47 14.07
CA LEU A 145 13.66 -11.87 14.49
C LEU A 145 12.27 -12.12 15.11
N LEU A 146 11.91 -11.31 16.10
CA LEU A 146 10.58 -11.34 16.72
C LEU A 146 9.49 -11.07 15.68
N GLY A 147 9.73 -10.13 14.77
CA GLY A 147 8.81 -9.81 13.68
C GLY A 147 8.54 -10.98 12.75
N LEU A 148 9.56 -11.79 12.44
CA LEU A 148 9.40 -13.00 11.64
C LEU A 148 8.51 -14.03 12.33
N VAL A 149 8.76 -14.29 13.61
CA VAL A 149 7.95 -15.23 14.43
C VAL A 149 6.50 -14.77 14.48
N ASN A 150 6.26 -13.49 14.75
CA ASN A 150 4.92 -12.94 14.85
C ASN A 150 4.18 -12.91 13.51
N ARG A 151 4.89 -12.65 12.41
CA ARG A 151 4.32 -12.71 11.06
C ARG A 151 3.80 -14.09 10.71
N ILE A 152 4.51 -15.15 11.10
CA ILE A 152 4.09 -16.54 10.87
C ILE A 152 2.83 -16.88 11.69
N LYS A 153 2.75 -16.38 12.92
CA LYS A 153 1.57 -16.55 13.79
C LYS A 153 0.35 -15.72 13.33
N THR A 154 0.55 -14.71 12.50
CA THR A 154 -0.52 -13.83 12.03
C THR A 154 -1.41 -14.55 11.01
N ASN A 155 -2.67 -14.79 11.37
CA ASN A 155 -3.66 -15.43 10.51
C ASN A 155 -4.61 -14.42 9.88
N ASP A 156 -4.55 -14.25 8.56
CA ASP A 156 -5.49 -13.41 7.79
C ASP A 156 -6.37 -14.25 6.86
N ARG A 157 -6.47 -15.58 7.08
CA ARG A 157 -7.11 -16.49 6.12
C ARG A 157 -8.58 -16.17 5.88
N GLU A 158 -9.33 -15.85 6.93
CA GLU A 158 -10.75 -15.50 6.83
C GLU A 158 -10.95 -14.22 6.02
N LEU A 159 -10.25 -13.14 6.38
CA LEU A 159 -10.31 -11.87 5.65
C LEU A 159 -9.88 -12.04 4.18
N LEU A 160 -8.85 -12.83 3.92
CA LEU A 160 -8.40 -13.14 2.56
C LEU A 160 -9.38 -14.02 1.77
N ASN A 161 -10.26 -14.76 2.42
CA ASN A 161 -11.34 -15.49 1.76
C ASN A 161 -12.48 -14.53 1.41
N LYS A 162 -12.90 -13.69 2.37
CA LYS A 162 -13.89 -12.62 2.15
C LYS A 162 -13.50 -11.71 0.98
N LEU A 163 -12.24 -11.28 0.92
CA LEU A 163 -11.71 -10.45 -0.19
C LEU A 163 -11.69 -11.16 -1.56
N LYS A 164 -11.73 -12.50 -1.59
CA LYS A 164 -11.83 -13.29 -2.83
C LYS A 164 -13.28 -13.64 -3.18
N GLY A 165 -14.25 -13.23 -2.37
CA GLY A 165 -15.65 -13.66 -2.51
C GLY A 165 -15.85 -15.14 -2.19
N ARG A 166 -15.09 -15.68 -1.22
CA ARG A 166 -15.17 -17.06 -0.74
C ARG A 166 -15.53 -17.14 0.73
#